data_AF-A0A4R3J6G6-F1
#
_entry.id   AF-A0A4R3J6G6-F1
#
_cell.length_a   1.000
_cell.length_b   1.000
_cell.length_c   1.000
_cell.angle_alpha   90.00
_cell.angle_beta   90.00
_cell.angle_gamma   90.00
#
_symmetry.space_group_name_H-M   'P 1'
#
loop_
_entity.id
_entity.type
_entity.pdbx_description
1 polymer ?
#
loop_
_entity_poly.entity_id
_entity_poly.type
_entity_poly.pdbx_seq_one_letter_code
_entity_poly.pdbx_strand_id
1 'polypeptide(L)'
;MAQEEPRQSALAQLGPRQRYTLIGELAEIAMHTPVLAEMELRFLHEVFLRPYDLGQLRRWHRAERIVGVATWAWLSDTAADAMLAEGGVAPDAWQSGDQLWFIDVIAPFGDMRAISRDLRSLFPGVTGHSVRWNEDGTVRKIGRFHM
;
A
#
# COMPACT_ATOMS: atom_id res chain seq x y z
N MET A 1 -13.72 -22.12 -13.81
CA MET A 1 -12.49 -21.33 -14.02
C MET A 1 -12.83 -20.22 -15.01
N ALA A 2 -13.18 -19.04 -14.51
CA ALA A 2 -13.23 -17.86 -15.37
C ALA A 2 -11.78 -17.42 -15.60
N GLN A 3 -11.36 -17.37 -16.86
CA GLN A 3 -10.12 -16.71 -17.23
C GLN A 3 -10.35 -15.21 -17.00
N GLU A 4 -9.77 -14.64 -15.95
CA GLU A 4 -9.71 -13.19 -15.79
C GLU A 4 -8.89 -12.63 -16.96
N GLU A 5 -9.49 -11.73 -17.74
CA GLU A 5 -8.75 -10.98 -18.75
C GLU A 5 -7.53 -10.29 -18.10
N PRO A 6 -6.38 -10.22 -18.78
CA PRO A 6 -5.21 -9.54 -18.24
C PRO A 6 -5.57 -8.06 -18.00
N ARG A 7 -5.71 -7.71 -16.72
CA ARG A 7 -6.02 -6.35 -16.27
C ARG A 7 -4.93 -5.43 -16.84
N GLN A 8 -5.30 -4.52 -17.74
CA GLN A 8 -4.34 -3.59 -18.35
C GLN A 8 -3.70 -2.74 -17.26
N SER A 9 -2.36 -2.68 -17.22
CA SER A 9 -1.59 -1.87 -16.26
C SER A 9 -2.14 -0.44 -16.18
N ALA A 10 -2.50 0.00 -14.96
CA ALA A 10 -2.98 1.36 -14.73
C ALA A 10 -1.87 2.39 -15.03
N LEU A 11 -0.61 2.06 -14.77
CA LEU A 11 0.55 2.87 -15.12
C LEU A 11 0.69 3.04 -16.63
N ALA A 12 0.43 1.99 -17.42
CA ALA A 12 0.53 2.04 -18.88
C ALA A 12 -0.48 3.01 -19.51
N GLN A 13 -1.60 3.28 -18.81
CA GLN A 13 -2.64 4.21 -19.26
C GLN A 13 -2.32 5.68 -18.95
N LEU A 14 -1.33 5.96 -18.10
CA LEU A 14 -0.95 7.32 -17.74
C LEU A 14 -0.10 7.97 -18.84
N GLY A 15 -0.46 9.20 -19.20
CA GLY A 15 0.42 10.05 -20.00
C GLY A 15 1.70 10.42 -19.22
N PRO A 16 2.79 10.83 -19.91
CA PRO A 16 4.09 11.08 -19.26
C PRO A 16 4.03 12.03 -18.06
N ARG A 17 3.30 13.15 -18.19
CA ARG A 17 3.15 14.12 -17.08
C ARG A 17 2.45 13.52 -15.86
N GLN A 18 1.37 12.76 -16.07
CA GLN A 18 0.64 12.11 -14.98
C GLN A 18 1.53 11.09 -14.26
N ARG A 19 2.36 10.36 -15.01
CA ARG A 19 3.33 9.42 -14.44
C ARG A 19 4.38 10.14 -13.60
N TYR A 20 4.91 11.27 -14.06
CA TYR A 20 5.85 12.08 -13.28
C TYR A 20 5.22 12.67 -12.03
N THR A 21 3.98 13.16 -12.11
CA THR A 21 3.22 13.62 -10.94
C THR A 21 3.03 12.50 -9.93
N LEU A 22 2.60 11.32 -10.38
CA LEU A 22 2.44 10.15 -9.50
C LEU A 22 3.74 9.80 -8.78
N ILE A 23 4.85 9.64 -9.52
CA ILE A 23 6.16 9.30 -8.94
C ILE A 23 6.63 10.39 -7.97
N GLY A 24 6.47 11.67 -8.34
CA GLY A 24 6.87 12.80 -7.52
C GLY A 24 6.11 12.87 -6.20
N GLU A 25 4.80 12.66 -6.23
CA GLU A 25 3.97 12.61 -5.03
C GLU A 25 4.31 11.45 -4.10
N LEU A 26 4.53 10.25 -4.67
CA LEU A 26 4.90 9.06 -3.90
C LEU A 26 6.29 9.21 -3.27
N ALA A 27 7.24 9.82 -3.99
CA ALA A 27 8.55 10.16 -3.44
C ALA A 27 8.44 11.24 -2.35
N GLU A 28 7.63 12.29 -2.56
CA GLU A 28 7.41 13.34 -1.57
C GLU A 28 6.89 12.76 -0.26
N ILE A 29 5.86 11.92 -0.31
CA ILE A 29 5.31 11.36 0.92
C ILE A 29 6.27 10.36 1.59
N ALA A 30 7.04 9.60 0.80
CA ALA A 30 8.05 8.67 1.31
C ALA A 30 9.16 9.39 2.10
N MET A 31 9.58 10.58 1.65
CA MET A 31 10.57 11.40 2.36
C MET A 31 10.11 11.86 3.75
N HIS A 32 8.80 11.81 4.04
CA HIS A 32 8.25 12.16 5.34
C HIS A 32 8.07 10.97 6.29
N THR A 33 8.58 9.78 5.93
CA THR A 33 8.61 8.60 6.81
C THR A 33 10.07 8.20 7.07
N PRO A 34 10.49 7.97 8.34
CA PRO A 34 11.88 7.57 8.62
C PRO A 34 12.33 6.33 7.86
N VAL A 35 11.43 5.35 7.69
CA VAL A 35 11.75 4.07 7.04
C VAL A 35 11.84 4.23 5.52
N LEU A 36 10.89 4.94 4.90
CA LEU A 36 10.83 5.06 3.44
C LEU A 36 11.71 6.19 2.89
N ALA A 37 12.15 7.13 3.74
CA ALA A 37 13.08 8.17 3.34
C ALA A 37 14.47 7.61 2.98
N GLU A 38 14.86 6.49 3.58
CA GLU A 38 16.13 5.78 3.30
C GLU A 38 15.98 4.69 2.23
N MET A 39 14.77 4.48 1.73
CA MET A 39 14.51 3.47 0.71
C MET A 39 15.26 3.78 -0.59
N GLU A 40 15.93 2.78 -1.15
CA GLU A 40 16.52 2.92 -2.48
C GLU A 40 15.45 3.14 -3.56
N LEU A 41 15.74 4.00 -4.54
CA LEU A 41 14.80 4.34 -5.61
C LEU A 41 14.25 3.11 -6.37
N ARG A 42 15.05 2.04 -6.49
CA ARG A 42 14.62 0.79 -7.15
C ARG A 42 13.39 0.16 -6.50
N PHE A 43 13.18 0.38 -5.21
CA PHE A 43 12.03 -0.17 -4.46
C PHE A 43 10.76 0.67 -4.59
N LEU A 44 10.83 1.88 -5.18
CA LEU A 44 9.63 2.67 -5.46
C LEU A 44 8.61 1.89 -6.30
N HIS A 45 9.11 1.06 -7.22
CA HIS A 45 8.27 0.18 -8.01
C HIS A 45 7.49 -0.80 -7.12
N GLU A 46 8.19 -1.50 -6.24
CA GLU A 46 7.62 -2.53 -5.36
C GLU A 46 6.65 -1.96 -4.34
N VAL A 47 7.03 -0.86 -3.69
CA VAL A 47 6.27 -0.25 -2.59
C VAL A 47 5.04 0.49 -3.12
N PHE A 48 5.11 1.15 -4.27
CA PHE A 48 4.02 2.01 -4.72
C PHE A 48 3.49 1.72 -6.13
N LEU A 49 4.36 1.53 -7.12
CA LEU A 49 3.90 1.44 -8.51
C LEU A 49 3.19 0.10 -8.79
N ARG A 50 3.68 -1.01 -8.23
CA ARG A 50 3.02 -2.32 -8.25
C ARG A 50 1.62 -2.25 -7.64
N PRO A 51 1.42 -1.82 -6.38
CA PRO A 51 0.07 -1.69 -5.86
C PRO A 51 -0.79 -0.70 -6.63
N TYR A 52 -0.22 0.38 -7.19
CA TYR A 52 -0.97 1.27 -8.07
C TYR A 52 -1.50 0.53 -9.31
N ASP A 53 -0.66 -0.27 -9.97
CA ASP A 53 -1.04 -1.09 -11.12
C ASP A 53 -2.13 -2.11 -10.79
N LEU A 54 -2.09 -2.66 -9.58
CA LEU A 54 -3.08 -3.62 -9.09
C LEU A 54 -4.40 -2.98 -8.66
N GLY A 55 -4.49 -1.65 -8.63
CA GLY A 55 -5.63 -0.92 -8.06
C GLY A 55 -5.68 -1.00 -6.52
N GLN A 56 -4.53 -1.27 -5.90
CA GLN A 56 -4.34 -1.51 -4.48
C GLN A 56 -3.53 -0.39 -3.78
N LEU A 57 -3.66 0.83 -4.30
CA LEU A 57 -3.09 2.04 -3.75
C LEU A 57 -4.14 3.15 -3.77
N ARG A 58 -4.23 3.92 -2.68
CA ARG A 58 -5.00 5.16 -2.64
C ARG A 58 -4.13 6.32 -2.18
N ARG A 59 -4.28 7.47 -2.83
CA ARG A 59 -3.66 8.75 -2.48
C ARG A 59 -4.74 9.70 -1.99
N TRP A 60 -4.40 10.57 -1.05
CA TRP A 60 -5.25 11.66 -0.58
C TRP A 60 -4.52 12.99 -0.75
N HIS A 61 -5.28 14.01 -1.13
CA HIS A 61 -4.76 15.34 -1.40
C HIS A 61 -5.52 16.39 -0.60
N ARG A 62 -4.82 17.47 -0.27
CA ARG A 62 -5.39 18.71 0.25
C ARG A 62 -4.96 19.84 -0.68
N ALA A 63 -5.91 20.37 -1.44
CA ALA A 63 -5.59 21.14 -2.65
C ALA A 63 -4.62 20.32 -3.53
N GLU A 64 -3.50 20.90 -3.94
CA GLU A 64 -2.52 20.25 -4.83
C GLU A 64 -1.45 19.44 -4.09
N ARG A 65 -1.50 19.36 -2.74
CA ARG A 65 -0.49 18.65 -1.94
C ARG A 65 -0.96 17.26 -1.58
N ILE A 66 -0.13 16.25 -1.81
CA ILE A 66 -0.37 14.90 -1.28
C ILE A 66 -0.25 14.91 0.25
N VAL A 67 -1.25 14.36 0.93
CA VAL A 67 -1.30 14.31 2.40
C VAL A 67 -1.38 12.91 2.97
N GLY A 68 -1.64 11.92 2.13
CA GLY A 68 -1.72 10.53 2.54
C GLY A 68 -1.53 9.55 1.39
N VAL A 69 -1.01 8.38 1.72
CA VAL A 69 -0.96 7.21 0.84
C VAL A 69 -1.24 5.97 1.65
N ALA A 70 -1.98 5.03 1.06
CA ALA A 70 -2.15 3.70 1.59
C ALA A 70 -1.99 2.67 0.49
N THR A 71 -1.34 1.57 0.81
CA THR A 71 -1.20 0.38 -0.02
C THR A 71 -1.79 -0.81 0.72
N TRP A 72 -2.37 -1.75 -0.01
CA TRP A 72 -2.89 -2.97 0.59
C TRP A 72 -2.65 -4.19 -0.30
N ALA A 73 -2.67 -5.36 0.31
CA ALA A 73 -2.61 -6.64 -0.37
C ALA A 73 -3.78 -7.52 0.06
N TRP A 74 -4.20 -8.40 -0.84
CA TRP A 74 -5.13 -9.49 -0.57
C TRP A 74 -4.34 -10.78 -0.52
N LEU A 75 -4.03 -11.25 0.70
CA LEU A 75 -3.10 -12.35 0.93
C LEU A 75 -3.82 -13.65 1.24
N SER A 76 -3.24 -14.78 0.83
CA SER A 76 -3.53 -16.08 1.44
C SER A 76 -2.91 -16.17 2.84
N ASP A 77 -3.32 -17.18 3.63
CA ASP A 77 -2.67 -17.47 4.91
C ASP A 77 -1.15 -17.65 4.75
N THR A 78 -0.74 -18.45 3.76
CA THR A 78 0.68 -18.73 3.49
C THR A 78 1.47 -17.50 3.09
N ALA A 79 0.88 -16.60 2.29
CA ALA A 79 1.52 -15.35 1.89
C ALA A 79 1.59 -14.35 3.05
N ALA A 80 0.58 -14.32 3.92
CA ALA A 80 0.59 -13.50 5.12
C ALA A 80 1.68 -13.97 6.10
N ASP A 81 1.80 -15.28 6.32
CA ASP A 81 2.86 -15.85 7.16
C ASP A 81 4.26 -15.57 6.59
N ALA A 82 4.44 -15.72 5.28
CA ALA A 82 5.70 -15.38 4.61
C ALA A 82 6.03 -13.90 4.75
N MET A 83 5.05 -13.01 4.54
CA MET A 83 5.24 -11.57 4.75
C MET A 83 5.63 -11.24 6.19
N LEU A 84 5.01 -11.89 7.17
CA LEU A 84 5.33 -11.71 8.59
C LEU A 84 6.75 -12.17 8.95
N ALA A 85 7.26 -13.20 8.26
CA ALA A 85 8.60 -13.72 8.45
C ALA A 85 9.69 -12.91 7.72
N GLU A 86 9.38 -12.42 6.51
CA GLU A 86 10.34 -11.79 5.60
C GLU A 86 10.32 -10.26 5.64
N GLY A 87 9.30 -9.64 6.25
CA GLY A 87 9.20 -8.19 6.37
C GLY A 87 8.61 -7.47 5.16
N GLY A 88 8.05 -8.20 4.19
CA GLY A 88 7.49 -7.61 2.96
C GLY A 88 6.63 -8.58 2.17
N VAL A 89 5.80 -8.06 1.27
CA VAL A 89 4.95 -8.89 0.40
C VAL A 89 5.73 -9.29 -0.84
N ALA A 90 5.83 -10.59 -1.10
CA ALA A 90 6.44 -11.09 -2.32
C ALA A 90 5.72 -10.51 -3.57
N PRO A 91 6.44 -10.19 -4.64
CA PRO A 91 5.90 -9.63 -5.88
C PRO A 91 4.56 -10.22 -6.37
N ASP A 92 4.48 -11.54 -6.45
CA ASP A 92 3.35 -12.31 -6.96
C ASP A 92 2.25 -12.56 -5.92
N ALA A 93 2.49 -12.22 -4.65
CA ALA A 93 1.59 -12.54 -3.55
C ALA A 93 0.50 -11.49 -3.29
N TRP A 94 0.57 -10.29 -3.90
CA TRP A 94 -0.32 -9.15 -3.60
C TRP A 94 -1.83 -9.41 -3.80
N GLN A 95 -2.18 -10.46 -4.56
CA GLN A 95 -3.55 -10.91 -4.86
C GLN A 95 -3.70 -12.43 -4.65
N SER A 96 -2.96 -12.99 -3.70
CA SER A 96 -2.89 -14.44 -3.46
C SER A 96 -4.09 -15.01 -2.69
N GLY A 97 -4.94 -14.18 -2.08
CA GLY A 97 -6.08 -14.65 -1.29
C GLY A 97 -7.11 -13.57 -0.98
N ASP A 98 -7.75 -13.68 0.18
CA ASP A 98 -8.89 -12.87 0.60
C ASP A 98 -8.65 -12.09 1.91
N GLN A 99 -7.46 -12.19 2.51
CA GLN A 99 -7.12 -11.42 3.69
C GLN A 99 -6.62 -10.03 3.33
N LEU A 100 -7.34 -9.00 3.76
CA LEU A 100 -6.92 -7.62 3.60
C LEU A 100 -5.78 -7.29 4.57
N TRP A 101 -4.62 -6.94 4.01
CA TRP A 101 -3.46 -6.43 4.74
C TRP A 101 -3.09 -5.03 4.26
N PHE A 102 -3.14 -4.05 5.16
CA PHE A 102 -2.56 -2.73 4.92
C PHE A 102 -1.04 -2.82 5.10
N ILE A 103 -0.32 -2.57 4.01
CA ILE A 103 1.14 -2.68 3.96
C ILE A 103 1.76 -1.36 4.41
N ASP A 104 1.37 -0.27 3.74
CA ASP A 104 1.74 1.08 4.13
C ASP A 104 0.49 1.93 4.35
N VAL A 105 0.45 2.68 5.47
CA VAL A 105 -0.54 3.75 5.68
C VAL A 105 0.20 4.97 6.21
N ILE A 106 0.42 5.93 5.32
CA ILE A 106 1.30 7.07 5.52
C ILE A 106 0.44 8.33 5.56
N ALA A 107 0.54 9.12 6.65
CA ALA A 107 -0.24 10.35 6.83
C ALA A 107 0.57 11.37 7.68
N PRO A 108 1.66 11.94 7.14
CA PRO A 108 2.65 12.64 7.94
C PRO A 108 2.19 14.03 8.42
N PHE A 109 1.08 14.54 7.89
CA PHE A 109 0.56 15.88 8.20
C PHE A 109 -0.71 15.89 9.08
N GLY A 110 -0.98 14.77 9.77
CA GLY A 110 -2.08 14.67 10.75
C GLY A 110 -3.43 14.19 10.18
N ASP A 111 -3.47 13.74 8.92
CA ASP A 111 -4.69 13.32 8.22
C ASP A 111 -5.17 11.89 8.54
N MET A 112 -4.45 11.16 9.41
CA MET A 112 -4.67 9.74 9.68
C MET A 112 -6.13 9.40 10.04
N ARG A 113 -6.82 10.26 10.79
CA ARG A 113 -8.23 10.04 11.17
C ARG A 113 -9.17 10.05 9.97
N ALA A 114 -8.95 10.98 9.03
CA ALA A 114 -9.77 11.09 7.82
C ALA A 114 -9.49 9.92 6.87
N ILE A 115 -8.21 9.61 6.66
CA ILE A 115 -7.73 8.49 5.86
C ILE A 115 -8.29 7.16 6.40
N SER A 116 -8.19 6.93 7.71
CA SER A 116 -8.71 5.71 8.35
C SER A 116 -10.23 5.56 8.20
N ARG A 117 -10.98 6.66 8.08
CA ARG A 117 -12.44 6.61 7.86
C ARG A 117 -12.76 6.24 6.42
N ASP A 118 -12.05 6.85 5.48
CA ASP A 118 -12.22 6.59 4.05
C ASP A 118 -11.79 5.15 3.70
N LEU A 119 -10.67 4.67 4.27
CA LEU A 119 -10.27 3.27 4.12
C LEU A 119 -11.34 2.28 4.60
N ARG A 120 -11.99 2.52 5.75
CA ARG A 120 -13.13 1.72 6.22
C ARG A 120 -14.25 1.64 5.19
N SER A 121 -14.61 2.78 4.62
CA SER A 121 -15.68 2.84 3.60
C SER A 121 -15.36 2.08 2.30
N LEU A 122 -14.08 1.80 2.01
CA LEU A 122 -13.68 1.03 0.83
C LEU A 122 -13.89 -0.48 0.98
N PHE A 123 -13.93 -0.99 2.21
CA PHE A 123 -13.93 -2.43 2.47
C PHE A 123 -15.05 -2.85 3.43
N PRO A 124 -16.31 -2.49 3.16
CA PRO A 124 -17.40 -2.70 4.11
C PRO A 124 -17.54 -4.19 4.49
N GLY A 125 -17.48 -4.47 5.79
CA GLY A 125 -17.67 -5.83 6.32
C GLY A 125 -16.43 -6.73 6.23
N VAL A 126 -15.29 -6.20 5.78
CA VAL A 126 -14.00 -6.92 5.73
C VAL A 126 -13.22 -6.69 7.03
N THR A 127 -12.43 -7.66 7.45
CA THR A 127 -11.43 -7.45 8.52
C THR A 127 -10.08 -7.11 7.90
N GLY A 128 -9.62 -5.89 8.13
CA GLY A 128 -8.29 -5.43 7.73
C GLY A 128 -7.23 -5.74 8.78
N HIS A 129 -6.02 -6.03 8.33
CA HIS A 129 -4.85 -6.32 9.14
C HIS A 129 -3.74 -5.30 8.89
N SER A 130 -2.85 -5.11 9.85
CA SER A 130 -1.61 -4.33 9.67
C SER A 130 -0.53 -4.86 10.59
N VAL A 131 0.73 -4.74 10.20
CA VAL A 131 1.87 -5.07 11.06
C VAL A 131 2.54 -3.80 11.55
N ARG A 132 2.90 -3.77 12.83
CA ARG A 132 3.95 -2.88 13.34
C ARG A 132 5.20 -3.70 13.54
N TRP A 133 6.29 -3.24 12.97
CA TRP A 133 7.61 -3.85 13.06
C TRP A 133 8.41 -3.23 14.21
N ASN A 134 9.32 -4.01 14.79
CA ASN A 134 10.42 -3.51 15.61
C ASN A 134 11.56 -3.02 14.70
N GLU A 135 12.54 -2.33 15.27
CA GLU A 135 13.73 -1.87 14.52
C GLU A 135 14.57 -3.03 13.97
N ASP A 136 14.52 -4.20 14.61
CA ASP A 136 15.20 -5.42 14.18
C ASP A 136 14.44 -6.22 13.10
N GLY A 137 13.32 -5.67 12.60
CA GLY A 137 12.48 -6.31 11.58
C GLY A 137 11.53 -7.38 12.12
N THR A 138 11.50 -7.64 13.42
CA THR A 138 10.55 -8.59 14.01
C THR A 138 9.15 -7.98 14.18
N VAL A 139 8.12 -8.83 14.18
CA VAL A 139 6.74 -8.40 14.40
C VAL A 139 6.57 -7.87 15.83
N ARG A 140 6.31 -6.57 15.97
CA ARG A 140 5.97 -5.94 17.26
C ARG A 140 4.51 -6.17 17.62
N LYS A 141 3.60 -5.98 16.66
CA LYS A 141 2.15 -6.10 16.87
C LYS A 141 1.42 -6.29 15.56
N ILE A 142 0.46 -7.20 15.55
CA ILE A 142 -0.56 -7.30 14.50
C ILE A 142 -1.81 -6.54 14.95
N GLY A 143 -2.23 -5.56 14.16
CA GLY A 143 -3.50 -4.84 14.30
C GLY A 143 -4.59 -5.53 13.51
N ARG A 144 -5.82 -5.49 14.02
CA ARG A 144 -7.04 -5.94 13.33
C ARG A 144 -8.08 -4.83 13.40
N PHE A 145 -8.73 -4.56 12.27
CA PHE A 145 -9.71 -3.50 12.11
C PHE A 145 -10.94 -4.06 11.42
N HIS A 146 -12.11 -3.86 12.02
CA HIS A 146 -13.36 -4.04 11.29
C HIS A 146 -13.59 -2.80 10.41
N MET A 147 -13.91 -3.04 9.14
CA MET A 147 -13.98 -2.03 8.10
C MET A 147 -15.41 -1.66 7.75
#